data_AF-A0A7H4GIQ7-F1
#
_entry.id   AF-A0A7H4GIQ7-F1
#
_cell.length_a   1.000
_cell.length_b   1.000
_cell.length_c   1.000
_cell.angle_alpha   90.00
_cell.angle_beta   90.00
_cell.angle_gamma   90.00
#
_symmetry.space_group_name_H-M   'P 1'
#
loop_
_entity.id
_entity.type
_entity.pdbx_description
1 polymer ?
#
loop_
_entity_poly.entity_id
_entity_poly.type
_entity_poly.pdbx_seq_one_letter_code
_entity_poly.pdbx_strand_id
1 'polypeptide(L)'
;MNRYPSLVLIFATLALAACVTINVYFPEAAAERAADRFIQDVIGESGERTSAVEPAGSQRLLPSLGLISSAHAQQPNINIDTPQVQSIRQRMSERHREHLAAWYDAGAIGLSRNGLVEIRDRSAVGLADRRNLERVVSEENSDRNAVYREIAIANGHPEWEEEIRRTFARQWVANARAGWYYEDSDGDWVQK
;
A
#
# COMPACT_ATOMS: atom_id res chain seq x y z
N MET A 1 -16.32 25.73 54.58
CA MET A 1 -16.34 24.39 53.96
C MET A 1 -17.16 24.47 52.69
N ASN A 2 -16.65 24.07 51.52
CA ASN A 2 -17.40 23.77 50.26
C ASN A 2 -16.49 23.53 49.02
N ARG A 3 -15.20 23.18 49.19
CA ARG A 3 -14.27 22.97 48.05
C ARG A 3 -14.29 21.54 47.47
N TYR A 4 -14.96 20.60 48.13
CA TYR A 4 -15.06 19.21 47.72
C TYR A 4 -16.01 18.90 46.54
N PRO A 5 -17.19 19.53 46.37
CA PRO A 5 -18.09 19.20 45.26
C PRO A 5 -17.50 19.59 43.89
N SER A 6 -16.73 20.67 43.81
CA SER A 6 -16.06 21.09 42.57
C SER A 6 -14.96 20.12 42.14
N LEU A 7 -14.23 19.54 43.10
CA LEU A 7 -13.15 18.58 42.84
C LEU A 7 -13.71 17.23 42.37
N VAL A 8 -14.83 16.80 42.94
CA VAL A 8 -15.58 15.61 42.50
C VAL A 8 -16.16 15.80 41.09
N LEU A 9 -16.67 17.00 40.77
CA LEU A 9 -17.19 17.30 39.43
C LEU A 9 -16.07 17.29 38.37
N ILE A 10 -14.90 17.81 38.70
CA ILE A 10 -13.72 17.81 37.82
C ILE A 10 -13.21 16.38 37.61
N PHE A 11 -13.16 15.56 38.67
CA PHE A 11 -12.73 14.16 38.54
C PHE A 11 -13.72 13.33 37.71
N ALA A 12 -15.03 13.60 37.85
CA ALA A 12 -16.07 12.95 37.06
C ALA A 12 -15.98 13.31 35.57
N THR A 13 -15.70 14.58 35.22
CA THR A 13 -15.52 14.98 33.81
C THR A 13 -14.23 14.43 33.19
N LEU A 14 -13.14 14.33 33.96
CA LEU A 14 -11.90 13.67 33.52
C LEU A 14 -12.06 12.16 33.29
N ALA A 15 -12.84 11.48 34.13
CA ALA A 15 -13.10 10.04 33.99
C ALA A 15 -13.93 9.70 32.74
N LEU A 16 -14.85 10.59 32.33
CA LEU A 16 -15.65 10.44 31.10
C LEU A 16 -14.82 10.61 29.81
N ALA A 17 -13.69 11.32 29.85
CA ALA A 17 -12.79 11.49 28.69
C ALA A 17 -11.83 10.31 28.48
N ALA A 18 -11.74 9.36 29.42
CA ALA A 18 -10.74 8.28 29.40
C ALA A 18 -11.16 7.04 28.59
N CYS A 19 -12.44 6.91 28.23
CA CYS A 19 -12.94 5.79 27.43
C CYS A 19 -13.13 6.22 25.97
N VAL A 20 -12.04 6.58 25.28
CA VAL A 20 -12.06 6.61 23.81
C VAL A 20 -11.84 5.18 23.33
N THR A 21 -12.92 4.54 22.88
CA THR A 21 -12.83 3.30 22.09
C THR A 21 -12.22 3.67 20.74
N ILE A 22 -10.88 3.73 20.65
CA ILE A 22 -10.19 3.88 19.37
C ILE A 22 -10.35 2.54 18.64
N ASN A 23 -11.48 2.37 17.96
CA ASN A 23 -11.62 1.32 16.97
C ASN A 23 -10.72 1.72 15.79
N VAL A 24 -9.50 1.19 15.75
CA VAL A 24 -8.55 1.50 14.67
C VAL A 24 -9.08 0.83 13.40
N TYR A 25 -9.81 1.60 12.61
CA TYR A 25 -10.22 1.20 11.27
C TYR A 25 -9.00 1.16 10.34
N PHE A 26 -9.00 0.26 9.36
CA PHE A 26 -7.95 0.16 8.35
C PHE A 26 -7.76 1.50 7.62
N PRO A 27 -6.55 2.09 7.61
CA PRO A 27 -6.33 3.41 7.05
C PRO A 27 -6.21 3.38 5.51
N GLU A 28 -7.34 3.20 4.84
CA GLU A 28 -7.42 2.92 3.40
C GLU A 28 -6.68 3.95 2.53
N ALA A 29 -6.89 5.25 2.75
CA ALA A 29 -6.22 6.30 1.97
C ALA A 29 -4.69 6.30 2.16
N ALA A 30 -4.19 5.88 3.33
CA ALA A 30 -2.77 5.76 3.58
C ALA A 30 -2.19 4.50 2.92
N ALA A 31 -2.92 3.39 2.97
CA ALA A 31 -2.58 2.17 2.27
C ALA A 31 -2.55 2.37 0.74
N GLU A 32 -3.50 3.11 0.17
CA GLU A 32 -3.53 3.44 -1.26
C GLU A 32 -2.28 4.23 -1.68
N ARG A 33 -1.92 5.27 -0.93
CA ARG A 33 -0.69 6.04 -1.18
C ARG A 33 0.58 5.21 -1.01
N ALA A 34 0.60 4.30 -0.04
CA ALA A 34 1.75 3.42 0.17
C ALA A 34 1.88 2.41 -0.97
N ALA A 35 0.78 1.79 -1.39
CA ALA A 35 0.72 0.85 -2.50
C ALA A 35 1.12 1.51 -3.82
N ASP A 36 0.59 2.70 -4.13
CA ASP A 36 0.96 3.45 -5.33
C ASP A 36 2.48 3.71 -5.40
N ARG A 37 3.08 4.21 -4.31
CA ARG A 37 4.53 4.42 -4.23
C ARG A 37 5.33 3.13 -4.43
N PHE A 38 4.94 2.06 -3.74
CA PHE A 38 5.60 0.76 -3.87
C PHE A 38 5.54 0.25 -5.32
N ILE A 39 4.38 0.33 -5.96
CA ILE A 39 4.15 -0.19 -7.31
C ILE A 39 4.89 0.63 -8.35
N GLN A 40 4.92 1.96 -8.21
CA GLN A 40 5.71 2.82 -9.09
C GLN A 40 7.21 2.50 -9.01
N ASP A 41 7.74 2.13 -7.84
CA ASP A 41 9.14 1.74 -7.71
C ASP A 41 9.43 0.35 -8.29
N VAL A 42 8.42 -0.52 -8.39
CA VAL A 42 8.54 -1.84 -9.05
C VAL A 42 8.42 -1.73 -10.56
N ILE A 43 7.46 -0.96 -11.07
CA ILE A 43 7.16 -0.82 -12.51
C ILE A 43 8.03 0.25 -13.18
N GLY A 44 8.24 1.38 -12.51
CA GLY A 44 9.11 2.46 -12.95
C GLY A 44 10.54 2.17 -12.53
N GLU A 45 11.50 2.37 -13.43
CA GLU A 45 12.92 2.28 -13.08
C GLU A 45 13.20 3.09 -11.82
N SER A 46 13.96 2.53 -10.89
CA SER A 46 14.49 3.23 -9.72
C SER A 46 15.54 4.28 -10.14
N GLY A 47 15.13 5.24 -10.96
CA GLY A 47 15.87 6.45 -11.24
C GLY A 47 15.60 7.45 -10.12
N GLU A 48 16.46 7.42 -9.10
CA GLU A 48 16.75 8.54 -8.20
C GLU A 48 15.57 9.46 -7.85
N ARG A 49 14.51 8.93 -7.22
CA ARG A 49 13.66 9.80 -6.40
C ARG A 49 14.33 9.94 -5.04
N THR A 50 15.19 10.96 -4.99
CA THR A 50 15.52 11.72 -3.78
C THR A 50 14.32 11.68 -2.86
N SER A 51 14.55 11.23 -1.62
CA SER A 51 13.59 11.36 -0.53
C SER A 51 12.99 12.75 -0.59
N ALA A 52 11.75 12.83 -1.09
CA ALA A 52 10.94 14.01 -0.92
C ALA A 52 10.57 14.01 0.57
N VAL A 53 11.51 14.49 1.37
CA VAL A 53 11.21 15.08 2.67
C VAL A 53 10.16 16.13 2.35
N GLU A 54 8.91 15.87 2.74
CA GLU A 54 7.90 16.91 2.81
C GLU A 54 8.53 18.12 3.49
N PRO A 55 8.48 19.32 2.90
CA PRO A 55 8.96 20.50 3.59
C PRO A 55 8.05 20.66 4.82
N ALA A 56 8.61 20.35 5.99
CA ALA A 56 8.07 20.75 7.27
C ALA A 56 7.70 22.23 7.14
N GLY A 57 6.40 22.49 7.25
CA GLY A 57 5.79 23.78 6.96
C GLY A 57 6.60 24.91 7.58
N SER A 58 6.98 25.87 6.73
CA SER A 58 7.55 27.13 7.19
C SER A 58 6.52 27.85 8.04
N GLN A 59 6.62 27.68 9.36
CA GLN A 59 5.79 28.34 10.35
C GLN A 59 6.11 29.84 10.31
N ARG A 60 5.30 30.59 9.57
CA ARG A 60 5.23 32.04 9.71
C ARG A 60 4.58 32.34 11.05
N LEU A 61 5.40 32.78 12.00
CA LEU A 61 4.97 33.29 13.31
C LEU A 61 4.10 34.55 13.11
N LEU A 62 2.78 34.38 13.24
CA LEU A 62 1.84 35.47 13.49
C LEU A 62 1.48 35.46 14.98
N PRO A 63 1.53 36.61 15.69
CA PRO A 63 1.17 36.63 17.09
C PRO A 63 -0.35 36.79 17.27
N SER A 64 -0.85 35.97 18.20
CA SER A 64 -1.92 36.24 19.17
C SER A 64 -3.35 35.69 18.94
N LEU A 65 -3.76 34.94 19.98
CA LEU A 65 -5.09 34.82 20.59
C LEU A 65 -6.13 33.87 19.97
N GLY A 66 -6.00 32.60 20.32
CA GLY A 66 -7.08 31.61 20.28
C GLY A 66 -6.57 30.23 20.65
N LEU A 67 -6.82 29.77 21.89
CA LEU A 67 -6.54 28.41 22.37
C LEU A 67 -7.48 27.39 21.72
N ILE A 68 -7.41 27.27 20.40
CA ILE A 68 -7.91 26.09 19.71
C ILE A 68 -6.68 25.22 19.57
N SER A 69 -6.54 24.24 20.47
CA SER A 69 -5.61 23.13 20.22
C SER A 69 -6.05 22.53 18.89
N SER A 70 -5.39 22.92 17.81
CA SER A 70 -5.46 22.20 16.55
C SER A 70 -4.86 20.84 16.84
N ALA A 71 -5.73 19.92 17.24
CA ALA A 71 -5.44 18.50 17.20
C ALA A 71 -5.14 18.20 15.73
N HIS A 72 -3.87 18.34 15.35
CA HIS A 72 -3.35 17.81 14.11
C HIS A 72 -3.55 16.31 14.26
N ALA A 73 -4.65 15.80 13.73
CA ALA A 73 -4.86 14.38 13.59
C ALA A 73 -3.72 13.91 12.67
N GLN A 74 -2.67 13.35 13.27
CA GLN A 74 -1.61 12.66 12.56
C GLN A 74 -2.34 11.64 11.68
N GLN A 75 -2.36 11.87 10.37
CA GLN A 75 -3.02 10.94 9.47
C GLN A 75 -2.34 9.58 9.66
N PRO A 76 -3.11 8.49 9.83
CA PRO A 76 -2.53 7.16 9.93
C PRO A 76 -1.58 6.92 8.76
N ASN A 77 -0.40 6.37 9.03
CA ASN A 77 0.60 6.07 8.01
C ASN A 77 0.80 4.56 7.95
N ILE A 78 0.88 4.01 6.73
CA ILE A 78 1.24 2.61 6.50
C ILE A 78 2.73 2.57 6.19
N ASN A 79 3.49 1.93 7.08
CA ASN A 79 4.91 1.70 6.92
C ASN A 79 5.16 0.60 5.88
N ILE A 80 5.92 0.94 4.83
CA ILE A 80 6.38 0.02 3.78
C ILE A 80 7.92 0.01 3.64
N ASP A 81 8.62 0.66 4.56
CA ASP A 81 10.05 0.94 4.47
C ASP A 81 10.89 0.01 5.36
N THR A 82 10.35 -1.16 5.71
CA THR A 82 11.11 -2.18 6.43
C THR A 82 12.17 -2.80 5.54
N PRO A 83 13.34 -3.22 6.08
CA PRO A 83 14.38 -3.89 5.30
C PRO A 83 13.87 -5.10 4.50
N GLN A 84 12.91 -5.84 5.07
CA GLN A 84 12.27 -7.00 4.44
C GLN A 84 11.46 -6.57 3.21
N VAL A 85 10.57 -5.59 3.35
CA VAL A 85 9.75 -5.09 2.22
C VAL A 85 10.64 -4.49 1.14
N GLN A 86 11.71 -3.78 1.51
CA GLN A 86 12.68 -3.24 0.55
C GLN A 86 13.40 -4.33 -0.24
N SER A 87 13.82 -5.41 0.42
CA SER A 87 14.46 -6.56 -0.26
C SER A 87 13.52 -7.27 -1.25
N ILE A 88 12.23 -7.37 -0.92
CA ILE A 88 11.24 -7.96 -1.81
C ILE A 88 10.98 -7.01 -2.99
N ARG A 89 10.84 -5.70 -2.74
CA ARG A 89 10.66 -4.67 -3.77
C ARG A 89 11.77 -4.72 -4.82
N GLN A 90 13.03 -4.85 -4.39
CA GLN A 90 14.18 -4.97 -5.29
C GLN A 90 14.06 -6.19 -6.21
N ARG A 91 13.76 -7.37 -5.64
CA ARG A 91 13.58 -8.61 -6.43
C ARG A 91 12.40 -8.50 -7.40
N MET A 92 11.30 -7.88 -6.99
CA MET A 92 10.15 -7.63 -7.86
C MET A 92 10.48 -6.66 -8.99
N SER A 93 11.19 -5.57 -8.71
CA SER A 93 11.61 -4.58 -9.73
C SER A 93 12.55 -5.21 -10.77
N GLU A 94 13.53 -6.01 -10.32
CA GLU A 94 14.42 -6.76 -11.20
C GLU A 94 13.65 -7.76 -12.09
N ARG A 95 12.79 -8.58 -11.49
CA ARG A 95 11.94 -9.54 -12.22
C ARG A 95 11.00 -8.83 -13.21
N HIS A 96 10.48 -7.66 -12.82
CA HIS A 96 9.63 -6.86 -13.69
C HIS A 96 10.37 -6.43 -14.96
N ARG A 97 11.55 -5.84 -14.79
CA ARG A 97 12.40 -5.38 -15.90
C ARG A 97 12.88 -6.52 -16.79
N GLU A 98 13.27 -7.65 -16.20
CA GLU A 98 13.87 -8.76 -16.94
C GLU A 98 12.86 -9.63 -17.69
N HIS A 99 11.64 -9.73 -17.16
CA HIS A 99 10.66 -10.70 -17.64
C HIS A 99 9.25 -10.11 -17.78
N LEU A 100 8.67 -9.62 -16.69
CA LEU A 100 7.22 -9.39 -16.64
C LEU A 100 6.78 -8.28 -17.58
N ALA A 101 7.56 -7.20 -17.75
CA ALA A 101 7.19 -6.07 -18.61
C ALA A 101 6.87 -6.53 -20.04
N ALA A 102 7.78 -7.30 -20.67
CA ALA A 102 7.57 -7.81 -22.02
C ALA A 102 6.39 -8.79 -22.11
N TRP A 103 6.14 -9.57 -21.06
CA TRP A 103 5.03 -10.52 -21.04
C TRP A 103 3.67 -9.86 -20.81
N TYR A 104 3.61 -8.76 -20.04
CA TYR A 104 2.41 -7.92 -19.96
C TYR A 104 2.13 -7.24 -21.29
N ASP A 105 3.15 -6.67 -21.94
CA ASP A 105 3.01 -6.00 -23.24
C ASP A 105 2.56 -6.99 -24.34
N ALA A 106 3.01 -8.25 -24.28
CA ALA A 106 2.56 -9.32 -25.17
C ALA A 106 1.16 -9.85 -24.82
N GLY A 107 0.61 -9.52 -23.64
CA GLY A 107 -0.63 -10.10 -23.12
C GLY A 107 -0.51 -11.56 -22.70
N ALA A 108 0.70 -12.06 -22.44
CA ALA A 108 0.86 -13.42 -21.95
C ALA A 108 0.42 -13.57 -20.48
N ILE A 109 0.51 -12.47 -19.73
CA ILE A 109 0.13 -12.38 -18.31
C ILE A 109 -0.80 -11.18 -18.08
N GLY A 110 -1.54 -11.23 -16.97
CA GLY A 110 -2.42 -10.16 -16.55
C GLY A 110 -2.55 -10.06 -15.02
N LEU A 111 -3.15 -8.97 -14.56
CA LEU A 111 -3.38 -8.70 -13.14
C LEU A 111 -4.73 -9.29 -12.70
N SER A 112 -4.71 -10.24 -11.78
CA SER A 112 -5.93 -10.79 -11.17
C SER A 112 -6.56 -9.81 -10.18
N ARG A 113 -7.84 -10.01 -9.87
CA ARG A 113 -8.58 -9.25 -8.84
C ARG A 113 -8.00 -9.36 -7.42
N ASN A 114 -7.17 -10.37 -7.18
CA ASN A 114 -6.52 -10.61 -5.88
C ASN A 114 -5.15 -9.91 -5.76
N GLY A 115 -4.79 -9.08 -6.73
CA GLY A 115 -3.50 -8.38 -6.74
C GLY A 115 -2.33 -9.28 -7.06
N LEU A 116 -2.59 -10.42 -7.71
CA LEU A 116 -1.59 -11.38 -8.18
C LEU A 116 -1.49 -11.34 -9.72
N VAL A 117 -0.46 -11.98 -10.26
CA VAL A 117 -0.23 -12.15 -11.70
C VAL A 117 -0.73 -13.51 -12.15
N GLU A 118 -1.48 -13.55 -13.24
CA GLU A 118 -1.92 -14.81 -13.84
C GLU A 118 -1.46 -14.94 -15.29
N ILE A 119 -1.27 -16.19 -15.72
CA ILE A 119 -0.93 -16.51 -17.11
C ILE A 119 -2.23 -16.57 -17.92
N ARG A 120 -2.38 -15.63 -18.86
CA ARG A 120 -3.55 -15.57 -19.74
C ARG A 120 -3.31 -16.35 -21.03
N ASP A 121 -2.19 -16.09 -21.70
CA ASP A 121 -1.90 -16.68 -23.01
C ASP A 121 -0.43 -17.06 -23.13
N ARG A 122 -0.14 -18.35 -22.93
CA ARG A 122 1.22 -18.88 -23.10
C ARG A 122 1.73 -18.76 -24.54
N SER A 123 0.82 -18.70 -25.51
CA SER A 123 1.18 -18.67 -26.92
C SER A 123 1.73 -17.31 -27.35
N ALA A 124 1.40 -16.24 -26.60
CA ALA A 124 1.85 -14.87 -26.83
C ALA A 124 3.34 -14.63 -26.56
N VAL A 125 4.04 -15.57 -25.91
CA VAL A 125 5.51 -15.53 -25.73
C VAL A 125 6.22 -16.60 -26.54
N GLY A 126 7.49 -16.35 -26.86
CA GLY A 126 8.35 -17.27 -27.58
C GLY A 126 8.62 -18.59 -26.82
N LEU A 127 8.97 -19.65 -27.55
CA LEU A 127 9.20 -20.99 -26.97
C LEU A 127 10.26 -21.01 -25.85
N ALA A 128 11.28 -20.14 -25.93
CA ALA A 128 12.31 -20.03 -24.91
C ALA A 128 11.75 -19.56 -23.56
N ASP A 129 10.82 -18.60 -23.58
CA ASP A 129 10.26 -17.97 -22.38
C ASP A 129 9.16 -18.82 -21.74
N ARG A 130 8.42 -19.62 -22.53
CA ARG A 130 7.35 -20.48 -22.02
C ARG A 130 7.79 -21.41 -20.89
N ARG A 131 9.06 -21.85 -20.89
CA ARG A 131 9.61 -22.69 -19.83
C ARG A 131 9.81 -21.95 -18.51
N ASN A 132 10.06 -20.63 -18.58
CA ASN A 132 10.28 -19.80 -17.39
C ASN A 132 9.00 -19.15 -16.90
N LEU A 133 7.98 -19.00 -17.75
CA LEU A 133 6.74 -18.27 -17.46
C LEU A 133 6.08 -18.69 -16.14
N GLU A 134 5.82 -19.98 -15.95
CA GLU A 134 5.18 -20.50 -14.73
C GLU A 134 6.01 -20.23 -13.47
N ARG A 135 7.33 -20.49 -13.54
CA ARG A 135 8.25 -20.28 -12.42
C ARG A 135 8.30 -18.81 -12.03
N VAL A 136 8.51 -17.92 -13.00
CA VAL A 136 8.64 -16.48 -12.77
C VAL A 136 7.33 -15.87 -12.24
N VAL A 137 6.17 -16.29 -12.77
CA VAL A 137 4.86 -15.86 -12.23
C VAL A 137 4.64 -16.38 -10.81
N SER A 138 5.04 -17.62 -10.52
CA SER A 138 4.93 -18.18 -9.16
C SER A 138 5.82 -17.43 -8.16
N GLU A 139 7.06 -17.10 -8.54
CA GLU A 139 7.98 -16.31 -7.72
C GLU A 139 7.45 -14.89 -7.49
N GLU A 140 6.88 -14.26 -8.52
CA GLU A 140 6.22 -12.94 -8.41
C GLU A 140 5.05 -12.97 -7.43
N ASN A 141 4.20 -13.99 -7.51
CA ASN A 141 3.06 -14.11 -6.61
C ASN A 141 3.48 -14.45 -5.18
N SER A 142 4.56 -15.22 -4.99
CA SER A 142 5.14 -15.45 -3.67
C SER A 142 5.61 -14.14 -3.04
N ASP A 143 6.29 -13.29 -3.82
CA ASP A 143 6.79 -12.00 -3.34
C ASP A 143 5.65 -11.00 -3.08
N ARG A 144 4.61 -10.94 -3.93
CA ARG A 144 3.41 -10.12 -3.68
C ARG A 144 2.70 -10.50 -2.39
N ASN A 145 2.47 -11.78 -2.17
CA ASN A 145 1.87 -12.27 -0.92
C ASN A 145 2.76 -11.97 0.30
N ALA A 146 4.09 -12.07 0.15
CA ALA A 146 5.00 -11.68 1.20
C ALA A 146 4.89 -10.19 1.52
N VAL A 147 4.84 -9.30 0.52
CA VAL A 147 4.66 -7.86 0.74
C VAL A 147 3.40 -7.55 1.53
N TYR A 148 2.25 -8.14 1.16
CA TYR A 148 0.99 -7.87 1.86
C TYR A 148 1.05 -8.26 3.33
N ARG A 149 1.59 -9.45 3.62
CA ARG A 149 1.79 -9.94 4.98
C ARG A 149 2.79 -9.11 5.77
N GLU A 150 3.96 -8.81 5.19
CA GLU A 150 5.02 -8.07 5.89
C GLU A 150 4.59 -6.63 6.20
N ILE A 151 3.80 -5.99 5.33
CA ILE A 151 3.21 -4.67 5.62
C ILE A 151 2.24 -4.79 6.79
N ALA A 152 1.35 -5.79 6.81
CA ALA A 152 0.41 -6.00 7.92
C ALA A 152 1.15 -6.16 9.27
N ILE A 153 2.17 -7.02 9.30
CA ILE A 153 3.02 -7.27 10.47
C ILE A 153 3.79 -6.01 10.89
N ALA A 154 4.42 -5.31 9.94
CA ALA A 154 5.21 -4.11 10.22
C ALA A 154 4.39 -2.95 10.79
N ASN A 155 3.08 -2.94 10.53
CA ASN A 155 2.15 -1.95 11.05
C ASN A 155 1.43 -2.43 12.33
N GLY A 156 1.79 -3.60 12.88
CA GLY A 156 1.23 -4.13 14.12
C GLY A 156 -0.18 -4.70 13.98
N HIS A 157 -0.66 -4.89 12.75
CA HIS A 157 -2.02 -5.33 12.43
C HIS A 157 -2.00 -6.47 11.41
N PRO A 158 -1.61 -7.70 11.79
CA PRO A 158 -1.63 -8.86 10.89
C PRO A 158 -3.00 -9.12 10.27
N GLU A 159 -4.08 -8.74 10.96
CA GLU A 159 -5.45 -8.84 10.47
C GLU A 159 -5.74 -7.96 9.24
N TRP A 160 -4.91 -6.94 8.96
CA TRP A 160 -5.07 -6.06 7.79
C TRP A 160 -4.56 -6.67 6.49
N GLU A 161 -3.95 -7.86 6.49
CA GLU A 161 -3.35 -8.46 5.30
C GLU A 161 -4.33 -8.51 4.12
N GLU A 162 -5.59 -8.87 4.37
CA GLU A 162 -6.62 -8.96 3.35
C GLU A 162 -7.01 -7.58 2.78
N GLU A 163 -7.22 -6.58 3.64
CA GLU A 163 -7.48 -5.19 3.27
C GLU A 163 -6.32 -4.58 2.47
N ILE A 164 -5.08 -4.88 2.88
CA ILE A 164 -3.86 -4.48 2.18
C ILE A 164 -3.85 -5.12 0.79
N ARG A 165 -4.08 -6.42 0.68
CA ARG A 165 -4.13 -7.13 -0.60
C ARG A 165 -5.16 -6.52 -1.54
N ARG A 166 -6.39 -6.26 -1.07
CA ARG A 166 -7.44 -5.61 -1.89
C ARG A 166 -7.05 -4.21 -2.34
N THR A 167 -6.43 -3.43 -1.44
CA THR A 167 -5.91 -2.10 -1.77
C THR A 167 -4.84 -2.17 -2.87
N PHE A 168 -3.83 -3.03 -2.68
CA PHE A 168 -2.77 -3.24 -3.66
C PHE A 168 -3.31 -3.77 -5.00
N ALA A 169 -4.29 -4.67 -5.00
CA ALA A 169 -4.91 -5.17 -6.22
C ALA A 169 -5.47 -4.02 -7.09
N ARG A 170 -6.23 -3.10 -6.47
CA ARG A 170 -6.73 -1.91 -7.17
C ARG A 170 -5.59 -1.03 -7.66
N GLN A 171 -4.56 -0.83 -6.85
CA GLN A 171 -3.42 0.03 -7.21
C GLN A 171 -2.55 -0.56 -8.32
N TRP A 172 -2.41 -1.89 -8.40
CA TRP A 172 -1.73 -2.55 -9.52
C TRP A 172 -2.44 -2.28 -10.84
N VAL A 173 -3.77 -2.42 -10.86
CA VAL A 173 -4.58 -2.10 -12.04
C VAL A 173 -4.52 -0.61 -12.37
N ALA A 174 -4.58 0.27 -11.36
CA ALA A 174 -4.47 1.72 -11.54
C ALA A 174 -3.12 2.14 -12.16
N ASN A 175 -2.02 1.47 -11.77
CA ASN A 175 -0.67 1.72 -12.29
C ASN A 175 -0.33 0.90 -13.55
N ALA A 176 -1.19 -0.01 -14.00
CA ALA A 176 -0.98 -0.78 -15.22
C ALA A 176 -0.88 0.15 -16.46
N ARG A 177 -0.02 -0.19 -17.40
CA ARG A 177 0.13 0.56 -18.67
C ARG A 177 -1.05 0.27 -19.60
N ALA A 178 -1.34 1.18 -20.53
CA ALA A 178 -2.31 0.93 -21.58
C ALA A 178 -1.92 -0.34 -22.37
N GLY A 179 -2.89 -1.18 -22.69
CA GLY A 179 -2.69 -2.47 -23.35
C GLY A 179 -2.46 -3.64 -22.40
N TRP A 180 -2.21 -3.42 -21.11
CA TRP A 180 -2.10 -4.50 -20.13
C TRP A 180 -3.47 -5.05 -19.76
N TYR A 181 -3.52 -6.34 -19.46
CA TYR A 181 -4.77 -7.00 -19.10
C TYR A 181 -4.92 -7.15 -17.60
N TYR A 182 -6.18 -7.05 -17.15
CA TYR A 182 -6.57 -7.29 -15.77
C TYR A 182 -7.94 -7.98 -15.72
N GLU A 183 -8.22 -8.69 -14.64
CA GLU A 183 -9.55 -9.22 -14.37
C GLU A 183 -10.45 -8.12 -13.79
N ASP A 184 -11.64 -7.96 -14.36
CA ASP A 184 -12.66 -7.07 -13.81
C ASP A 184 -13.41 -7.70 -12.61
N SER A 185 -14.48 -7.03 -12.17
CA SER A 185 -15.30 -7.49 -11.04
C SER A 185 -16.04 -8.81 -11.31
N ASP A 186 -16.35 -9.10 -12.57
CA ASP A 186 -17.07 -10.31 -12.99
C ASP A 186 -16.08 -11.47 -13.25
N GLY A 187 -14.78 -11.17 -13.28
CA GLY A 187 -13.71 -12.13 -13.52
C GLY A 187 -13.36 -12.27 -15.00
N ASP A 188 -13.84 -11.35 -15.84
CA ASP A 188 -13.52 -11.32 -17.25
C ASP A 188 -12.19 -10.58 -17.47
N TRP A 189 -11.42 -11.02 -18.45
CA TRP A 189 -10.17 -10.37 -18.84
C TRP A 189 -10.45 -9.14 -19.69
N VAL A 190 -10.10 -7.97 -19.15
CA VAL A 190 -10.23 -6.68 -19.82
C VAL A 190 -8.85 -6.10 -20.09
N GLN A 191 -8.70 -5.45 -21.24
CA GLN A 191 -7.49 -4.71 -21.60
C GLN A 191 -7.67 -3.23 -21.22
N LYS A 192 -6.67 -2.66 -20.53
CA LYS A 192 -6.67 -1.26 -20.11
C LYS A 192 -6.39 -0.28 -21.24
#